data_AF-A0A2N1Z895-F1
#
_entry.id   AF-A0A2N1Z895-F1
#
_cell.length_a   1.000
_cell.length_b   1.000
_cell.length_c   1.000
_cell.angle_alpha   90.00
_cell.angle_beta   90.00
_cell.angle_gamma   90.00
#
_symmetry.space_group_name_H-M   'P 1'
#
loop_
_entity.id
_entity.type
_entity.pdbx_description
1 polymer ?
#
loop_
_entity_poly.entity_id
_entity_poly.type
_entity_poly.pdbx_seq_one_letter_code
_entity_poly.pdbx_strand_id
1 'polypeptide(L)'
;MITVFEYRRSEVIEKRAPFHEFDAYINTTPDRQGLPMNVLSLEHRYSDISIHFGDLQPPDRNTQQPCALWDFIQNYMDISHPLPDAPLFEEHRHNDPTTLEHDKATKRHKRFWIDMTDEAFKQEQQRMRIKVDAINTFSRPNLMAQYVSYV
;
A
#
# COMPACT_ATOMS: atom_id res chain seq x y z
N MET A 1 -8.38 3.47 -10.54
CA MET A 1 -7.64 4.05 -11.69
C MET A 1 -6.37 4.66 -11.14
N ILE A 2 -5.22 4.46 -11.79
CA ILE A 2 -3.97 5.17 -11.49
C ILE A 2 -3.74 6.22 -12.58
N THR A 3 -3.32 7.41 -12.18
CA THR A 3 -2.88 8.48 -13.08
C THR A 3 -1.42 8.82 -12.76
N VAL A 4 -0.57 8.80 -13.77
CA VAL A 4 0.86 9.15 -13.67
C VAL A 4 1.13 10.38 -14.53
N PHE A 5 1.86 11.34 -13.97
CA PHE A 5 2.28 12.56 -14.66
C PHE A 5 3.78 12.49 -14.93
N GLU A 6 4.15 12.44 -16.21
CA GLU A 6 5.55 12.50 -16.65
C GLU A 6 5.90 13.93 -17.06
N TYR A 7 6.89 14.50 -16.38
CA TYR A 7 7.38 15.84 -16.67
C TYR A 7 8.60 15.76 -17.58
N ARG A 8 8.44 16.16 -18.84
CA ARG A 8 9.56 16.26 -19.81
C ARG A 8 9.74 17.72 -20.20
N ARG A 9 10.76 18.37 -19.62
CA ARG A 9 11.05 19.80 -19.79
C ARG A 9 9.85 20.67 -19.40
N SER A 10 9.08 21.15 -20.39
CA SER A 10 7.93 22.03 -20.23
C SER A 10 6.60 21.34 -20.59
N GLU A 11 6.64 20.08 -20.99
CA GLU A 11 5.46 19.28 -21.31
C GLU A 11 5.15 18.32 -20.17
N VAL A 12 3.86 18.21 -19.84
CA VAL A 12 3.33 17.24 -18.87
C VAL A 12 2.54 16.20 -19.66
N ILE A 13 3.02 14.96 -19.64
CA ILE A 13 2.34 13.83 -20.27
C ILE A 13 1.55 13.12 -19.17
N GLU A 14 0.24 13.05 -19.33
CA GLU A 14 -0.65 12.30 -18.46
C GLU A 14 -0.86 10.89 -19.01
N LYS A 15 -0.57 9.87 -18.20
CA LYS A 15 -0.88 8.47 -18.48
C LYS A 15 -1.89 7.95 -17.46
N ARG A 16 -2.90 7.21 -17.91
CA ARG A 16 -3.93 6.61 -17.05
C ARG A 16 -4.04 5.12 -17.32
N ALA A 17 -4.12 4.32 -16.27
CA ALA A 17 -4.29 2.88 -16.37
C ALA A 17 -5.08 2.31 -15.18
N PRO A 18 -5.91 1.26 -15.36
CA PRO A 18 -6.57 0.57 -14.27
C PRO A 18 -5.59 -0.07 -13.29
N PHE A 19 -5.91 -0.06 -11.99
CA PHE A 19 -5.02 -0.59 -10.94
C PHE A 19 -4.72 -2.08 -11.10
N HIS A 20 -5.72 -2.86 -11.55
CA HIS A 20 -5.58 -4.31 -11.73
C HIS A 20 -4.63 -4.71 -12.88
N GLU A 21 -4.17 -3.75 -13.69
CA GLU A 21 -3.17 -3.96 -14.77
C GLU A 21 -1.73 -3.77 -14.29
N PHE A 22 -1.52 -3.40 -13.03
CA PHE A 22 -0.19 -3.27 -12.43
C PHE A 22 0.17 -4.54 -11.65
N ASP A 23 1.44 -4.95 -11.79
CA ASP A 23 2.06 -5.98 -11.00
C ASP A 23 3.04 -5.37 -10.00
N ALA A 24 3.05 -5.91 -8.78
CA ALA A 24 3.93 -5.49 -7.72
C ALA A 24 5.25 -6.25 -7.77
N TYR A 25 6.36 -5.50 -7.81
CA TYR A 25 7.72 -6.04 -7.78
C TYR A 25 8.48 -5.53 -6.57
N ILE A 26 9.37 -6.37 -6.06
CA ILE A 26 10.38 -5.96 -5.09
C ILE A 26 11.69 -5.79 -5.85
N ASN A 27 12.12 -4.55 -6.00
CA ASN A 27 13.41 -4.21 -6.56
C ASN A 27 14.44 -4.19 -5.44
N THR A 28 15.40 -5.10 -5.50
CA THR A 28 16.50 -5.18 -4.54
C THR A 28 17.74 -4.54 -5.14
N THR A 29 18.26 -3.52 -4.46
CA THR A 29 19.55 -2.91 -4.81
C THR A 29 20.53 -3.05 -3.64
N PRO A 30 21.84 -3.20 -3.89
CA PRO A 30 22.81 -3.29 -2.80
C PRO A 30 23.08 -1.90 -2.21
N ASP A 31 23.24 -1.83 -0.89
CA ASP A 31 23.83 -0.65 -0.24
C ASP A 31 25.36 -0.60 -0.45
N ARG A 32 26.02 0.41 0.12
CA ARG A 32 27.49 0.57 0.03
C ARG A 32 28.28 -0.61 0.64
N GLN A 33 27.66 -1.44 1.47
CA GLN A 33 28.25 -2.63 2.08
C GLN A 33 27.83 -3.92 1.35
N GLY A 34 27.05 -3.82 0.26
CA GLY A 34 26.53 -4.97 -0.48
C GLY A 34 25.31 -5.62 0.15
N LEU A 35 24.69 -5.00 1.16
CA LEU A 35 23.49 -5.53 1.80
C LEU A 35 22.24 -5.23 0.96
N PRO A 36 21.26 -6.14 0.91
CA PRO A 36 20.06 -5.95 0.11
C PRO A 36 19.21 -4.81 0.68
N MET A 37 18.77 -3.92 -0.20
CA MET A 37 17.83 -2.85 0.07
C MET A 37 16.64 -3.00 -0.87
N ASN A 38 15.49 -3.37 -0.31
CA ASN A 38 14.28 -3.76 -1.03
C ASN A 38 13.31 -2.58 -1.10
N VAL A 39 12.80 -2.31 -2.30
CA VAL A 39 11.82 -1.25 -2.58
C VAL A 39 10.67 -1.83 -3.38
N LEU A 40 9.44 -1.41 -3.08
CA LEU A 40 8.27 -1.72 -3.88
C LEU A 40 8.25 -0.88 -5.17
N SER A 41 7.99 -1.52 -6.30
CA SER A 41 7.51 -0.84 -7.50
C SER A 41 6.22 -1.47 -8.02
N LEU A 42 5.43 -0.66 -8.71
CA LEU A 42 4.32 -1.12 -9.52
C LEU A 42 4.65 -0.94 -10.99
N GLU A 43 4.65 -2.03 -11.73
CA GLU A 43 4.95 -2.05 -13.17
C GLU A 43 3.65 -2.35 -13.93
N HIS A 44 3.34 -1.53 -14.93
CA HIS A 44 2.17 -1.75 -15.76
C HIS A 44 2.43 -2.86 -16.79
N ARG A 45 1.52 -3.83 -16.91
CA ARG A 45 1.71 -5.00 -17.78
C ARG A 45 1.83 -4.67 -19.27
N TYR A 46 1.07 -3.70 -19.75
CA TYR A 46 0.88 -3.47 -21.19
C TYR A 46 1.56 -2.20 -21.73
N SER A 47 2.16 -1.40 -20.87
CA SER A 47 2.70 -0.09 -21.26
C SER A 47 3.87 0.27 -20.38
N ASP A 48 4.74 1.12 -20.90
CA ASP A 48 5.89 1.65 -20.18
C ASP A 48 5.45 2.68 -19.12
N ILE A 49 4.94 2.16 -18.00
CA ILE A 49 4.54 2.91 -16.80
C ILE A 49 5.11 2.16 -15.60
N SER A 50 6.03 2.79 -14.90
CA SER A 50 6.64 2.29 -13.67
C SER A 50 6.44 3.30 -12.55
N ILE A 51 6.05 2.83 -11.37
CA ILE A 51 5.88 3.65 -10.18
C ILE A 51 6.79 3.10 -9.09
N HIS A 52 7.83 3.86 -8.74
CA HIS A 52 8.75 3.51 -7.67
C HIS A 52 8.33 4.15 -6.36
N PHE A 53 8.24 3.36 -5.28
CA PHE A 53 7.80 3.84 -3.97
C PHE A 53 8.96 4.23 -3.04
N GLY A 54 10.19 4.32 -3.55
CA GLY A 54 11.38 4.61 -2.74
C GLY A 54 11.34 5.96 -2.01
N ASP A 55 10.63 6.94 -2.57
CA ASP A 55 10.44 8.26 -1.96
C ASP A 55 9.37 8.26 -0.86
N LEU A 56 8.39 7.34 -0.95
CA LEU A 56 7.32 7.19 0.04
C LEU A 56 7.75 6.29 1.19
N GLN A 57 8.40 5.18 0.86
CA GLN A 57 8.89 4.20 1.81
C GLN A 57 10.37 3.93 1.52
N PRO A 58 11.26 4.29 2.46
CA PRO A 58 12.67 4.03 2.31
C PRO A 58 12.95 2.54 2.05
N PRO A 59 14.03 2.23 1.31
CA PRO A 59 14.44 0.85 1.12
C PRO A 59 14.65 0.13 2.45
N ASP A 60 14.18 -1.12 2.55
CA ASP A 60 14.30 -1.94 3.76
C ASP A 60 15.15 -3.18 3.51
N ARG A 61 15.87 -3.65 4.54
CA ARG A 61 16.68 -4.88 4.46
C ARG A 61 15.83 -6.14 4.28
N ASN A 62 14.61 -6.08 4.79
CA ASN A 62 13.64 -7.14 4.79
C ASN A 62 12.58 -6.88 3.71
N THR A 63 11.94 -7.95 3.23
CA THR A 63 10.87 -7.85 2.22
C THR A 63 9.50 -7.58 2.86
N GLN A 64 9.38 -7.73 4.18
CA GLN A 64 8.15 -7.52 4.95
C GLN A 64 7.62 -6.09 4.79
N GLN A 65 8.50 -5.09 4.82
CA GLN A 65 8.12 -3.68 4.71
C GLN A 65 7.54 -3.33 3.32
N PRO A 66 8.17 -3.68 2.18
CA PRO A 66 7.53 -3.49 0.87
C PRO A 66 6.27 -4.35 0.69
N CYS A 67 6.21 -5.56 1.26
CA CYS A 67 4.99 -6.38 1.27
C CYS A 67 3.84 -5.71 2.04
N ALA A 68 4.11 -5.10 3.19
CA ALA A 68 3.11 -4.38 3.96
C ALA A 68 2.59 -3.12 3.25
N LEU A 69 3.47 -2.42 2.54
CA LEU A 69 3.06 -1.30 1.69
C LEU A 69 2.18 -1.77 0.54
N TRP A 70 2.51 -2.89 -0.10
CA TRP A 70 1.66 -3.48 -1.14
C TRP A 70 0.27 -3.82 -0.59
N ASP A 71 0.19 -4.52 0.54
CA ASP A 71 -1.08 -4.81 1.23
C ASP A 71 -1.88 -3.54 1.54
N PHE A 72 -1.21 -2.49 2.01
CA PHE A 72 -1.84 -1.21 2.28
C PHE A 72 -2.43 -0.58 1.02
N ILE A 73 -1.70 -0.58 -0.09
CA ILE A 73 -2.16 -0.05 -1.38
C ILE A 73 -3.35 -0.88 -1.89
N GLN A 74 -3.29 -2.22 -1.82
CA GLN A 74 -4.40 -3.08 -2.24
C GLN A 74 -5.68 -2.77 -1.46
N ASN A 75 -5.58 -2.68 -0.12
CA ASN A 75 -6.72 -2.38 0.74
C ASN A 75 -7.25 -0.96 0.53
N TYR A 76 -6.38 0.00 0.20
CA TYR A 76 -6.81 1.36 -0.11
C TYR A 76 -7.53 1.46 -1.46
N MET A 77 -7.07 0.71 -2.46
CA MET A 77 -7.64 0.73 -3.81
C MET A 77 -8.92 -0.11 -3.93
N ASP A 78 -9.16 -1.03 -2.99
CA ASP A 78 -10.34 -1.89 -2.96
C ASP A 78 -11.47 -1.30 -2.09
N ILE A 79 -12.44 -0.68 -2.76
CA ILE A 79 -13.61 -0.07 -2.13
C ILE A 79 -14.61 -1.08 -1.52
N SER A 80 -14.43 -2.38 -1.78
CA SER A 80 -15.27 -3.42 -1.16
C SER A 80 -14.88 -3.73 0.28
N HIS A 81 -13.70 -3.30 0.70
CA HIS A 81 -13.19 -3.43 2.06
C HIS A 81 -13.12 -2.06 2.75
N PRO A 82 -13.18 -2.01 4.09
CA PRO A 82 -12.99 -0.75 4.80
C PRO A 82 -11.58 -0.20 4.56
N LEU A 83 -11.46 1.13 4.56
CA LEU A 83 -10.18 1.84 4.43
C LEU A 83 -9.17 1.32 5.46
N PRO A 84 -7.88 1.23 5.08
CA PRO A 84 -6.80 0.91 6.00
C PRO A 84 -6.90 1.74 7.28
N ASP A 85 -6.70 1.11 8.43
CA ASP A 85 -6.78 1.81 9.70
C ASP A 85 -5.47 2.57 9.99
N ALA A 86 -5.48 3.87 9.73
CA ALA A 86 -4.34 4.76 9.96
C ALA A 86 -4.82 6.14 10.45
N PRO A 87 -4.02 6.85 11.28
CA PRO A 87 -4.35 8.20 11.75
C PRO A 87 -4.69 9.18 10.62
N LEU A 88 -3.99 9.08 9.49
CA LEU A 88 -4.20 9.92 8.30
C LEU A 88 -5.64 9.86 7.76
N PHE A 89 -6.30 8.71 7.90
CA PHE A 89 -7.63 8.51 7.32
C PHE A 89 -8.76 8.77 8.32
N GLU A 90 -8.48 8.95 9.62
CA GLU A 90 -9.49 9.09 10.68
C GLU A 90 -10.56 10.13 10.33
N GLU A 91 -10.13 11.30 9.84
CA GLU A 91 -11.05 12.38 9.45
C GLU A 91 -11.91 12.05 8.23
N HIS A 92 -11.44 11.17 7.34
CA HIS A 92 -12.10 10.83 6.08
C HIS A 92 -12.90 9.51 6.15
N ARG A 93 -12.79 8.72 7.23
CA ARG A 93 -13.49 7.42 7.37
C ARG A 93 -15.00 7.52 7.17
N HIS A 94 -15.60 8.66 7.51
CA HIS A 94 -17.04 8.89 7.34
C HIS A 94 -17.48 9.14 5.89
N ASN A 95 -16.55 9.49 5.01
CA ASN A 95 -16.82 9.71 3.58
C ASN A 95 -16.89 8.40 2.79
N ASP A 96 -16.30 7.33 3.31
CA ASP A 96 -16.31 6.01 2.69
C ASP A 96 -17.47 5.15 3.26
N PRO A 97 -18.48 4.78 2.43
CA PRO A 97 -19.65 4.03 2.90
C PRO A 97 -19.30 2.68 3.53
N THR A 98 -18.37 1.93 2.92
CA THR A 98 -17.93 0.62 3.39
C THR A 98 -17.28 0.72 4.78
N THR A 99 -16.40 1.70 4.96
CA THR A 99 -15.77 2.02 6.24
C THR A 99 -16.79 2.45 7.28
N LEU A 100 -17.75 3.28 6.89
CA LEU A 100 -18.81 3.76 7.79
C LEU A 100 -19.67 2.61 8.32
N GLU A 101 -20.05 1.66 7.47
CA GLU A 101 -20.80 0.47 7.88
C GLU A 101 -19.98 -0.44 8.80
N HIS A 102 -18.71 -0.67 8.44
CA HIS A 102 -17.79 -1.45 9.26
C HIS A 102 -17.57 -0.82 10.64
N ASP A 103 -17.38 0.50 10.71
CA ASP A 103 -17.17 1.23 11.97
C ASP A 103 -18.43 1.23 12.85
N LYS A 104 -19.63 1.28 12.25
CA LYS A 104 -20.91 1.08 12.98
C LYS A 104 -21.04 -0.33 13.54
N ALA A 105 -20.69 -1.35 12.76
CA ALA A 105 -20.77 -2.75 13.19
C ALA A 105 -19.80 -3.07 14.32
N THR A 106 -18.58 -2.54 14.25
CA THR A 106 -17.52 -2.73 15.25
C THR A 106 -17.61 -1.76 16.44
N LYS A 107 -18.52 -0.77 16.38
CA LYS A 107 -18.67 0.31 17.36
C LYS A 107 -17.36 1.07 17.59
N ARG A 108 -16.58 1.28 16.54
CA ARG A 108 -15.33 2.04 16.58
C ARG A 108 -15.60 3.49 17.00
N HIS A 109 -14.75 4.05 17.86
CA HIS A 109 -14.81 5.47 18.22
C HIS A 109 -14.39 6.35 17.02
N LYS A 110 -15.08 7.49 16.81
CA LYS A 110 -14.82 8.41 15.67
C LYS A 110 -13.51 9.19 15.75
N ARG A 111 -12.92 9.24 16.95
CA ARG A 111 -11.65 9.94 17.26
C ARG A 111 -10.68 8.95 17.89
N PHE A 112 -10.69 7.71 17.43
CA PHE A 112 -9.93 6.59 17.97
C PHE A 112 -8.45 6.92 18.08
N TRP A 113 -7.83 7.43 17.00
CA TRP A 113 -6.41 7.80 17.00
C TRP A 113 -6.10 9.08 17.80
N ILE A 114 -7.00 10.06 17.77
CA ILE A 114 -6.77 11.39 18.36
C ILE A 114 -6.90 11.34 19.88
N ASP A 115 -7.89 10.61 20.40
CA ASP A 115 -8.18 10.57 21.84
C ASP A 115 -7.39 9.44 22.54
N MET A 116 -6.50 8.74 21.81
CA MET A 116 -5.63 7.69 22.34
C MET A 116 -4.52 8.28 23.20
N THR A 117 -4.17 7.62 24.31
CA THR A 117 -2.99 8.01 25.10
C THR A 117 -1.70 7.60 24.40
N ASP A 118 -0.58 8.24 24.74
CA ASP A 118 0.73 7.90 24.20
C ASP A 118 1.10 6.42 24.46
N GLU A 119 0.72 5.86 25.61
CA GLU A 119 0.96 4.46 25.95
C GLU A 119 0.16 3.52 25.04
N ALA A 120 -1.13 3.82 24.85
CA ALA A 120 -1.99 3.04 23.96
C ALA A 120 -1.52 3.14 22.50
N PHE A 121 -1.08 4.33 22.07
CA PHE A 121 -0.52 4.53 20.73
C PHE A 121 0.74 3.69 20.51
N LYS A 122 1.65 3.66 21.49
CA LYS A 122 2.86 2.81 21.42
C LYS A 122 2.53 1.32 21.36
N GLN A 123 1.53 0.87 22.12
CA GLN A 123 1.07 -0.52 22.07
C GLN A 123 0.50 -0.88 20.70
N GLU A 124 -0.32 0.01 20.14
CA GLU A 124 -0.94 -0.21 18.84
C GLU A 124 0.09 -0.19 17.71
N GLN A 125 1.04 0.74 17.76
CA GLN A 125 2.18 0.77 16.84
C GLN A 125 3.01 -0.53 16.92
N GLN A 126 3.23 -1.07 18.12
CA GLN A 126 3.93 -2.34 18.29
C GLN A 126 3.13 -3.50 17.73
N ARG A 127 1.82 -3.52 17.94
CA ARG A 127 0.91 -4.52 17.35
C ARG A 127 0.97 -4.49 15.83
N MET A 128 0.99 -3.30 15.23
CA MET A 128 1.14 -3.13 13.77
C MET A 128 2.48 -3.64 13.26
N ARG A 129 3.59 -3.34 13.95
CA ARG A 129 4.93 -3.87 13.59
C ARG A 129 4.95 -5.39 13.57
N ILE A 130 4.41 -6.03 14.61
CA ILE A 130 4.33 -7.50 14.69
C ILE A 130 3.54 -8.08 13.49
N LYS A 131 2.47 -7.41 13.05
CA LYS A 131 1.72 -7.83 11.86
C LYS A 131 2.52 -7.70 10.56
N VAL A 132 3.32 -6.63 10.43
CA VAL A 132 4.23 -6.45 9.29
C VAL A 132 5.26 -7.57 9.29
N ASP A 133 5.86 -7.88 10.43
CA ASP A 133 6.85 -8.97 10.54
C ASP A 133 6.26 -10.34 10.20
N ALA A 134 4.99 -10.57 10.55
CA ALA A 134 4.25 -11.80 10.30
C ALA A 134 3.56 -11.85 8.92
N ILE A 135 3.78 -10.86 8.05
CA ILE A 135 3.09 -10.78 6.76
C ILE A 135 3.49 -11.96 5.86
N ASN A 136 2.50 -12.54 5.18
CA ASN A 136 2.65 -13.76 4.40
C ASN A 136 2.34 -13.56 2.91
N THR A 137 2.54 -12.34 2.39
CA THR A 137 2.14 -11.91 1.03
C THR A 137 2.55 -12.92 -0.05
N PHE A 138 3.75 -13.49 0.01
CA PHE A 138 4.23 -14.46 -0.98
C PHE A 138 3.48 -15.80 -1.02
N SER A 139 2.79 -16.17 0.07
CA SER A 139 1.97 -17.39 0.13
C SER A 139 0.52 -17.17 -0.30
N ARG A 140 0.11 -15.92 -0.53
CA ARG A 140 -1.28 -15.60 -0.85
C ARG A 140 -1.58 -15.90 -2.32
N PRO A 141 -2.81 -16.33 -2.64
CA PRO A 141 -3.19 -16.57 -4.02
C PRO A 141 -3.17 -15.27 -4.83
N ASN A 142 -2.61 -15.31 -6.03
CA ASN A 142 -2.71 -14.20 -6.98
C ASN A 142 -4.13 -14.18 -7.58
N LEU A 143 -4.97 -13.29 -7.05
CA LEU A 143 -6.36 -13.11 -7.51
C LEU A 143 -6.47 -12.69 -8.99
N MET A 144 -5.40 -12.11 -9.54
CA MET A 144 -5.34 -11.66 -10.94
C MET A 144 -4.90 -12.76 -11.90
N ALA A 145 -4.37 -13.89 -11.42
CA ALA A 145 -3.89 -14.98 -12.27
C ALA A 145 -4.99 -15.56 -13.19
N GLN A 146 -6.25 -15.50 -12.77
CA GLN A 146 -7.40 -15.97 -13.57
C GLN A 146 -7.84 -14.99 -14.66
N TYR A 147 -7.39 -13.73 -14.60
CA TYR A 147 -7.78 -12.66 -15.52
C TYR A 147 -6.65 -12.28 -16.48
N VAL A 148 -5.50 -12.97 -16.43
CA VAL A 148 -4.30 -12.62 -17.18
C VAL A 148 -3.78 -13.85 -17.93
N SER A 149 -3.60 -13.71 -19.25
CA SER A 149 -2.81 -14.66 -20.04
C SER A 149 -1.36 -14.17 -20.10
N TYR A 150 -0.45 -14.89 -19.45
CA TYR A 150 0.98 -14.72 -19.69
C TYR A 150 1.29 -15.32 -21.07
N VAL A 151 1.66 -14.47 -22.04
CA VAL A 151 2.12 -14.88 -23.38
C VAL A 151 3.63 -15.09 -23.34
#